data_AF-A0A7Y2NBN8-F1
#
_entry.id   AF-A0A7Y2NBN8-F1
#
_cell.length_a   1.000
_cell.length_b   1.000
_cell.length_c   1.000
_cell.angle_alpha   90.00
_cell.angle_beta   90.00
_cell.angle_gamma   90.00
#
_symmetry.space_group_name_H-M   'P 1'
#
loop_
_entity.id
_entity.type
_entity.pdbx_description
1 polymer ?
#
loop_
_entity_poly.entity_id
_entity_poly.type
_entity_poly.pdbx_seq_one_letter_code
_entity_poly.pdbx_strand_id
1 'polypeptide(L)' 'MIGTNDPTLRPVEPTLLRPFTVHSVRRETIDTVTLGFVSADGQPLPFEPGQFVMIYVMGVGEVPI' A
#
# COMPACT_ATOMS: atom_id res chain seq x y z
N MET A 1 -13.60 28.91 7.06
CA MET A 1 -12.88 27.87 7.83
C MET A 1 -11.82 27.33 6.88
N ILE A 2 -10.54 27.53 7.20
CA ILE A 2 -9.42 27.40 6.25
C ILE A 2 -9.12 25.92 6.01
N GLY A 3 -9.24 25.48 4.75
CA GLY A 3 -8.72 24.19 4.30
C GLY A 3 -7.20 24.29 4.16
N THR A 4 -6.49 23.50 4.94
CA THR A 4 -5.03 23.43 4.97
C THR A 4 -4.52 22.78 3.68
N ASN A 5 -4.34 23.57 2.62
CA ASN A 5 -3.51 23.17 1.47
C ASN A 5 -2.05 23.31 1.90
N ASP A 6 -1.50 22.29 2.54
CA ASP A 6 -0.07 22.19 2.81
C ASP A 6 0.67 21.91 1.49
N PRO A 7 1.47 22.85 0.97
CA PRO A 7 2.19 22.68 -0.30
C PRO A 7 3.31 21.63 -0.22
N THR A 8 3.59 21.08 0.98
CA THR A 8 4.58 20.01 1.15
C THR A 8 4.00 18.61 0.91
N LEU A 9 2.66 18.47 0.86
CA LEU A 9 2.01 17.23 0.41
C LEU A 9 2.15 17.14 -1.11
N ARG A 10 3.25 16.57 -1.58
CA ARG A 10 3.34 16.14 -2.98
C ARG A 10 2.21 15.14 -3.22
N PRO A 11 1.36 15.32 -4.26
CA PRO A 11 0.50 14.24 -4.71
C PRO A 11 1.40 13.02 -4.92
N VAL A 12 1.14 11.92 -4.22
CA VAL A 12 1.76 10.64 -4.56
C VAL A 12 1.27 10.37 -5.97
N GLU A 13 2.12 10.54 -6.98
CA GLU A 13 1.77 10.18 -8.35
C GLU A 13 1.35 8.70 -8.30
N PRO A 14 0.06 8.37 -8.56
CA PRO A 14 -0.49 7.04 -8.27
C PRO A 14 0.19 5.89 -9.03
N THR A 15 1.06 6.22 -9.97
CA THR A 15 1.72 5.34 -10.93
C THR A 15 3.12 4.89 -10.54
N LEU A 16 3.73 5.42 -9.46
CA LEU A 16 5.06 4.99 -9.04
C LEU A 16 4.98 3.74 -8.16
N LEU A 17 5.54 2.63 -8.68
CA LEU A 17 5.74 1.41 -7.90
C LEU A 17 6.60 1.72 -6.67
N ARG A 18 6.00 1.60 -5.48
CA ARG A 18 6.71 1.74 -4.20
C ARG A 18 7.07 0.36 -3.65
N PRO A 19 8.35 0.09 -3.33
CA PRO A 19 8.73 -1.21 -2.76
C PRO A 19 8.26 -1.38 -1.32
N PHE A 20 7.65 -2.54 -1.04
CA PHE A 20 7.29 -2.98 0.31
C PHE A 20 7.90 -4.36 0.58
N THR A 21 8.23 -4.63 1.84
CA THR A 21 8.67 -5.96 2.28
C THR A 21 7.58 -6.62 3.10
N VAL A 22 7.28 -7.89 2.81
CA VAL A 22 6.41 -8.72 3.65
C VAL A 22 7.16 -9.03 4.94
N HIS A 23 6.68 -8.51 6.08
CA HIS A 23 7.31 -8.75 7.37
C HIS A 23 6.60 -9.84 8.19
N SER A 24 5.36 -10.19 7.84
CA SER A 24 4.61 -11.25 8.49
C SER A 24 3.59 -11.88 7.56
N VAL A 25 3.33 -13.16 7.75
CA VAL A 25 2.25 -13.90 7.10
C VAL A 25 1.47 -14.63 8.17
N ARG A 26 0.15 -14.39 8.24
CA ARG A 26 -0.76 -15.08 9.16
C ARG A 26 -1.80 -15.84 8.36
N ARG A 27 -1.95 -17.13 8.62
CA ARG A 27 -3.02 -17.94 8.03
C ARG A 27 -4.34 -17.64 8.73
N GLU A 28 -5.37 -17.31 7.95
CA GLU A 28 -6.74 -17.09 8.46
C GLU A 28 -7.58 -18.35 8.26
N THR A 29 -7.60 -18.89 7.04
CA THR A 29 -8.38 -20.07 6.66
C THR A 29 -7.53 -21.04 5.83
N ILE A 30 -8.17 -22.01 5.15
CA ILE A 30 -7.45 -22.94 4.29
C ILE A 30 -6.77 -22.26 3.10
N ASP A 31 -7.39 -21.20 2.58
CA ASP A 31 -7.06 -20.49 1.34
C ASP A 31 -6.82 -18.98 1.54
N THR A 32 -7.02 -18.45 2.75
CA THR A 32 -6.87 -17.03 3.07
C THR A 32 -5.70 -16.79 4.02
N VAL A 33 -4.90 -15.77 3.71
CA VAL A 33 -3.80 -15.28 4.55
C VAL A 33 -3.88 -13.76 4.69
N THR A 34 -3.39 -13.27 5.82
CA THR A 34 -3.14 -11.84 6.06
C THR A 34 -1.63 -11.59 5.94
N LEU A 35 -1.25 -10.61 5.12
CA LEU A 35 0.12 -10.18 4.93
C LEU A 35 0.35 -8.86 5.68
N GLY A 36 1.44 -8.79 6.44
CA GLY A 36 1.93 -7.55 7.04
C GLY A 36 3.05 -6.96 6.18
N PHE A 37 2.98 -5.67 5.87
CA PHE A 37 3.94 -4.98 5.03
C PHE A 37 4.65 -3.85 5.77
N VAL A 38 5.94 -3.69 5.50
CA VAL A 38 6.70 -2.50 5.88
C VAL A 38 7.20 -1.82 4.62
N SER A 39 7.04 -0.49 4.56
CA SER A 39 7.57 0.29 3.45
C SER A 39 9.09 0.28 3.46
N ALA A 40 9.73 0.03 2.31
CA ALA A 40 11.18 0.00 2.23
C ALA A 40 11.81 1.38 2.50
N ASP A 41 11.08 2.46 2.24
CA ASP A 41 11.49 3.85 2.49
C ASP A 41 11.04 4.38 3.88
N GLY A 42 10.38 3.54 4.69
CA GLY A 42 9.85 3.90 6.00
C GLY A 42 8.66 4.87 5.99
N GLN A 43 8.18 5.31 4.83
CA GLN A 43 7.05 6.23 4.73
C GLN A 43 5.71 5.48 4.80
N PRO A 44 4.71 6.02 5.51
CA PRO A 44 3.40 5.39 5.63
C PRO A 44 2.68 5.32 4.28
N LEU A 45 1.69 4.43 4.20
CA LEU A 45 0.75 4.34 3.09
C LEU A 45 -0.63 4.76 3.61
N PRO A 46 -1.01 6.05 3.51
CA PRO A 46 -2.33 6.50 3.95
C PRO A 46 -3.42 5.88 3.07
N PHE A 47 -4.57 5.57 3.66
CA PHE A 47 -5.74 5.06 2.95
C PHE A 47 -7.02 5.64 3.56
N GLU A 48 -8.06 5.72 2.74
CA GLU A 48 -9.43 6.10 3.13
C GLU A 48 -10.39 4.93 2.92
N PRO A 49 -11.53 4.88 3.64
CA PRO A 49 -12.55 3.85 3.43
C PRO A 49 -13.01 3.77 1.97
N GLY A 50 -13.06 2.56 1.42
CA GLY A 50 -13.42 2.30 0.03
C GLY A 50 -12.25 2.36 -0.95
N GLN A 51 -11.05 2.72 -0.50
CA GLN A 51 -9.82 2.57 -1.27
C GLN A 51 -9.26 1.15 -1.13
N PHE A 52 -8.48 0.75 -2.12
CA PHE A 52 -7.69 -0.48 -2.15
C PHE A 52 -6.35 -0.15 -2.81
N VAL A 53 -5.37 -1.04 -2.63
CA VAL A 53 -4.04 -0.89 -3.25
C VAL A 53 -3.81 -1.97 -4.29
N MET A 54 -3.00 -1.67 -5.30
CA MET A 54 -2.56 -2.68 -6.27
C MET A 54 -1.20 -3.23 -5.82
N ILE A 55 -1.10 -4.54 -5.67
CA ILE A 55 0.18 -5.23 -5.45
C ILE A 55 0.67 -5.77 -6.79
N TYR A 56 1.90 -5.43 -7.16
CA TYR A 56 2.59 -5.95 -8.33
C TYR A 56 3.80 -6.78 -7.93
N VAL A 57 3.96 -7.95 -8.54
CA VAL A 57 5.18 -8.76 -8.44
C VAL A 57 5.71 -9.04 -9.84
N MET A 58 6.96 -8.65 -10.08
CA MET A 58 7.59 -8.76 -11.39
C MET A 58 7.60 -10.21 -11.89
N GLY A 59 7.03 -10.43 -13.09
CA GLY A 59 6.91 -11.75 -13.70
C GLY A 59 5.79 -12.64 -13.16
N VAL A 60 5.00 -12.18 -12.18
CA VAL A 60 3.87 -12.93 -11.60
C VAL A 60 2.54 -12.28 -11.96
N GLY A 61 2.40 -10.96 -11.79
CA GLY A 61 1.17 -10.24 -12.10
C GLY A 61 0.84 -9.16 -11.07
N GLU A 62 -0.41 -8.69 -11.12
CA GLU A 62 -0.96 -7.69 -10.22
C GLU A 62 -2.33 -8.08 -9.69
N VAL A 63 -2.66 -7.63 -8.47
CA VAL A 63 -3.95 -7.90 -7.82
C VAL A 63 -4.37 -6.72 -6.95
N PRO A 64 -5.66 -6.35 -6.91
CA PRO A 64 -6.21 -5.41 -5.94
C PRO A 64 -6.37 -6.09 -4.57
N ILE A 65 -5.97 -5.41 -3.49
CA ILE A 65 -6.12 -5.85 -2.09
C ILE A 65 -6.76 -4.75 -1.26
#